data_AF-A0A955HK16-F1
#
_entry.id   AF-A0A955HK16-F1
#
_cell.length_a   1.000
_cell.length_b   1.000
_cell.length_c   1.000
_cell.angle_alpha   90.00
_cell.angle_beta   90.00
_cell.angle_gamma   90.00
#
_symmetry.space_group_name_H-M   'P 1'
#
loop_
_entity.id
_entity.type
_entity.pdbx_description
1 polymer ?
#
loop_
_entity_poly.entity_id
_entity_poly.type
_entity_poly.pdbx_seq_one_letter_code
_entity_poly.pdbx_strand_id
1 'polypeptide(L)'
;MNVSRRVTSTVAKSVAGRVTDTGGYSVPPTPSAPSFTSDPEITGNTWVGELLTVSNGTATGYPSAVITYQWKRDTVSISGATSNTYTLQVADDTTDITCTVTRTNSEGSDSATSAAVGPIKTKPANTVAPAITGSTSVDSELTCSTGTWTGTATITYSYQWYAD
;
A
#
# COMPACT_ATOMS: atom_id res chain seq x y z
N MET A 1 55.97 6.10 41.92
CA MET A 1 54.58 6.31 41.47
C MET A 1 54.53 7.57 40.61
N ASN A 2 54.42 7.44 39.28
CA ASN A 2 53.31 8.07 38.56
C ASN A 2 53.35 7.74 37.06
N VAL A 3 52.15 7.56 36.54
CA VAL A 3 51.76 7.04 35.23
C VAL A 3 52.07 8.08 34.14
N SER A 4 52.78 7.67 33.08
CA SER A 4 52.80 8.44 31.83
C SER A 4 51.44 8.32 31.13
N ARG A 5 50.65 9.38 31.15
CA ARG A 5 49.49 9.52 30.27
C ARG A 5 49.93 10.30 29.03
N ARG A 6 49.84 9.66 27.85
CA ARG A 6 49.97 10.37 26.57
C ARG A 6 48.73 11.22 26.36
N VAL A 7 48.90 12.54 26.33
CA VAL A 7 47.91 13.47 25.79
C VAL A 7 48.40 13.84 24.39
N THR A 8 47.73 13.33 23.37
CA THR A 8 47.97 13.76 21.98
C THR A 8 47.11 15.00 21.74
N SER A 9 47.69 16.19 21.87
CA SER A 9 47.03 17.42 21.41
C SER A 9 47.38 17.65 19.94
N THR A 10 46.43 17.44 19.03
CA THR A 10 46.59 17.90 17.65
C THR A 10 46.41 19.42 17.63
N VAL A 11 47.44 20.13 17.19
CA VAL A 11 47.44 21.59 17.00
C VAL A 11 46.54 21.93 15.82
N ALA A 12 45.38 22.56 16.08
CA ALA A 12 44.68 23.31 15.05
C ALA A 12 45.34 24.70 14.95
N LYS A 13 45.88 25.04 13.78
CA LYS A 13 46.36 26.40 13.48
C LYS A 13 45.16 27.36 13.52
N SER A 14 45.02 28.14 14.59
CA SER A 14 44.12 29.29 14.58
C SER A 14 44.84 30.48 13.94
N VAL A 15 44.44 30.84 12.72
CA VAL A 15 44.76 32.15 12.15
C VAL A 15 43.81 33.17 12.79
N ALA A 16 44.38 34.17 13.47
CA ALA A 16 43.65 35.34 13.93
C ALA A 16 43.38 36.24 12.72
N GLY A 17 42.25 36.01 12.05
CA GLY A 17 41.74 36.85 10.98
C GLY A 17 40.23 36.88 11.06
N ARG A 18 39.66 38.04 11.38
CA ARG A 18 38.21 38.24 11.33
C ARG A 18 37.78 38.18 9.86
N VAL A 19 37.32 37.03 9.42
CA VAL A 19 36.54 36.90 8.19
C VAL A 19 35.08 37.10 8.60
N THR A 20 34.49 38.24 8.25
CA THR A 20 33.02 38.31 8.13
C THR A 20 32.65 37.65 6.80
N ASP A 21 32.70 36.33 6.79
CA ASP A 21 32.11 35.53 5.73
C ASP A 21 30.62 35.43 6.06
N THR A 22 29.79 36.16 5.33
CA THR A 22 28.34 35.91 5.28
C THR A 22 28.09 34.66 4.45
N GLY A 23 28.81 33.58 4.74
CA GLY A 23 28.58 32.24 4.24
C GLY A 23 27.77 31.51 5.30
N GLY A 24 26.52 31.17 4.99
CA GLY A 24 25.66 30.42 5.89
C GLY A 24 26.21 29.01 6.10
N TYR A 25 27.08 28.83 7.10
CA TYR A 25 27.47 27.50 7.57
C TYR A 25 26.27 26.90 8.31
N SER A 26 25.43 26.14 7.59
CA SER A 26 24.44 25.28 8.24
C SER A 26 25.16 24.14 8.92
N VAL A 27 25.00 24.00 10.25
CA VAL A 27 25.44 22.81 10.97
C VAL A 27 24.69 21.61 10.35
N PRO A 28 25.36 20.51 9.97
CA PRO A 28 24.67 19.34 9.46
C PRO A 28 23.67 18.83 10.51
N PRO A 29 22.47 18.37 10.09
CA PRO A 29 21.47 17.87 11.02
C PRO A 29 22.05 16.70 11.83
N THR A 30 21.69 16.63 13.11
CA THR A 30 22.06 15.50 13.97
C THR A 30 21.50 14.20 13.38
N PRO A 31 22.33 13.15 13.17
CA PRO A 31 21.84 11.85 12.76
C PRO A 31 20.74 11.34 13.69
N SER A 32 19.68 10.80 13.09
CA SER A 32 18.51 10.27 13.78
C SER A 32 17.88 9.14 12.98
N ALA A 33 17.38 8.14 13.69
CA ALA A 33 16.61 7.06 13.09
C ALA A 33 15.32 7.61 12.46
N PRO A 34 14.77 6.93 11.43
CA PRO A 34 13.50 7.31 10.87
C PRO A 34 12.39 7.26 11.92
N SER A 35 11.42 8.17 11.85
CA SER A 35 10.21 8.11 12.68
C SER A 35 9.02 8.61 11.89
N PHE A 36 8.00 7.77 11.72
CA PHE A 36 6.81 8.13 10.96
C PHE A 36 6.01 9.26 11.62
N THR A 37 5.63 10.24 10.81
CA THR A 37 4.77 11.37 11.19
C THR A 37 3.39 11.31 10.52
N SER A 38 3.23 10.46 9.50
CA SER A 38 1.93 10.10 8.94
C SER A 38 1.99 8.69 8.36
N ASP A 39 0.88 7.97 8.48
CA ASP A 39 0.75 6.61 7.95
C ASP A 39 0.78 6.59 6.41
N PRO A 40 1.16 5.46 5.81
CA PRO A 40 0.97 5.21 4.38
C PRO A 40 -0.51 5.00 4.05
N GLU A 41 -0.89 5.32 2.82
CA GLU A 41 -2.28 5.22 2.33
C GLU A 41 -2.34 4.36 1.07
N ILE A 42 -3.30 3.44 1.01
CA ILE A 42 -3.56 2.62 -0.17
C ILE A 42 -4.62 3.30 -1.04
N THR A 43 -4.35 3.39 -2.35
CA THR A 43 -5.28 3.85 -3.38
C THR A 43 -5.47 2.78 -4.46
N GLY A 44 -6.62 2.81 -5.13
CA GLY A 44 -7.02 1.81 -6.12
C GLY A 44 -8.45 1.33 -5.87
N ASN A 45 -8.95 0.47 -6.75
CA ASN A 45 -10.25 -0.16 -6.56
C ASN A 45 -10.06 -1.57 -5.97
N THR A 46 -11.06 -2.06 -5.24
CA THR A 46 -10.97 -3.30 -4.46
C THR A 46 -11.55 -4.52 -5.18
N TRP A 47 -11.35 -4.61 -6.50
CA TRP A 47 -11.72 -5.81 -7.26
C TRP A 47 -10.51 -6.70 -7.55
N VAL A 48 -10.71 -8.01 -7.50
CA VAL A 48 -9.70 -8.98 -7.95
C VAL A 48 -9.18 -8.62 -9.34
N GLY A 49 -7.86 -8.65 -9.51
CA GLY A 49 -7.15 -8.31 -10.74
C GLY A 49 -6.72 -6.84 -10.85
N GLU A 50 -7.16 -5.97 -9.94
CA GLU A 50 -6.91 -4.54 -10.03
C GLU A 50 -5.69 -4.11 -9.21
N LEU A 51 -5.11 -2.97 -9.58
CA LEU A 51 -3.87 -2.48 -9.00
C LEU A 51 -4.15 -1.60 -7.78
N LEU A 52 -3.55 -1.96 -6.66
CA LEU A 52 -3.41 -1.09 -5.49
C LEU A 52 -2.03 -0.43 -5.49
N THR A 53 -1.98 0.82 -5.06
CA THR A 53 -0.73 1.60 -4.86
C THR A 53 -0.70 2.12 -3.44
N VAL A 54 0.41 1.92 -2.73
CA VAL A 54 0.62 2.46 -1.38
C VAL A 54 1.53 3.69 -1.42
N SER A 55 1.15 4.74 -0.70
CA SER A 55 2.01 5.91 -0.47
C SER A 55 3.07 5.61 0.60
N ASN A 56 4.16 6.38 0.65
CA ASN A 56 5.26 6.12 1.59
C ASN A 56 5.02 6.67 3.01
N GLY A 57 3.88 7.34 3.25
CA GLY A 57 3.70 8.21 4.40
C GLY A 57 4.76 9.32 4.48
N THR A 58 4.83 9.99 5.63
CA THR A 58 5.87 10.96 5.94
C THR A 58 6.64 10.51 7.17
N ALA A 59 7.94 10.79 7.21
CA ALA A 59 8.78 10.47 8.35
C ALA A 59 9.93 11.48 8.47
N THR A 60 10.40 11.68 9.68
CA THR A 60 11.67 12.36 9.98
C THR A 60 12.83 11.36 9.88
N GLY A 61 14.05 11.83 10.16
CA GLY A 61 15.27 11.01 10.18
C GLY A 61 16.35 11.55 9.26
N TYR A 62 17.61 11.35 9.66
CA TYR A 62 18.79 11.70 8.87
C TYR A 62 19.92 10.69 9.15
N PRO A 63 20.61 10.15 8.14
CA PRO A 63 20.48 10.40 6.70
C PRO A 63 19.20 9.81 6.10
N SER A 64 18.95 10.07 4.81
CA SER A 64 17.80 9.54 4.08
C SER A 64 17.71 8.01 4.19
N ALA A 65 16.48 7.54 4.43
CA ALA A 65 16.21 6.12 4.61
C ALA A 65 15.93 5.40 3.28
N VAL A 66 16.28 4.13 3.23
CA VAL A 66 15.78 3.18 2.23
C VAL A 66 14.37 2.74 2.63
N ILE A 67 13.48 2.61 1.65
CA ILE A 67 12.07 2.24 1.85
C ILE A 67 11.84 0.82 1.35
N THR A 68 11.16 0.00 2.15
CA THR A 68 10.70 -1.34 1.79
C THR A 68 9.22 -1.51 2.11
N TYR A 69 8.57 -2.42 1.39
CA TYR A 69 7.14 -2.68 1.49
C TYR A 69 6.89 -4.15 1.84
N GLN A 70 5.79 -4.41 2.54
CA GLN A 70 5.25 -5.74 2.72
C GLN A 70 3.73 -5.67 2.72
N TRP A 71 3.12 -6.21 1.67
CA TRP A 71 1.66 -6.34 1.61
C TRP A 71 1.20 -7.52 2.47
N LYS A 72 0.03 -7.38 3.08
CA LYS A 72 -0.60 -8.37 3.93
C LYS A 72 -2.03 -8.60 3.50
N ARG A 73 -2.44 -9.86 3.57
CA ARG A 73 -3.82 -10.30 3.49
C ARG A 73 -4.31 -10.53 4.90
N ASP A 74 -5.31 -9.76 5.32
CA ASP A 74 -5.69 -9.56 6.70
C ASP A 74 -4.46 -9.20 7.55
N THR A 75 -3.94 -10.16 8.31
CA THR A 75 -2.76 -10.00 9.18
C THR A 75 -1.53 -10.75 8.67
N VAL A 76 -1.65 -11.52 7.59
CA VAL A 76 -0.61 -12.44 7.10
C VAL A 76 0.13 -11.83 5.91
N SER A 77 1.46 -11.84 5.96
CA SER A 77 2.31 -11.36 4.86
C SER A 77 2.10 -12.15 3.57
N ILE A 78 1.91 -11.44 2.46
CA ILE A 78 1.85 -12.03 1.12
C ILE A 78 3.27 -12.19 0.61
N SER A 79 3.69 -13.43 0.41
CA SER A 79 5.05 -13.76 -0.04
C SER A 79 5.40 -13.08 -1.37
N GLY A 80 6.54 -12.39 -1.41
CA GLY A 80 7.04 -11.70 -2.60
C GLY A 80 6.36 -10.36 -2.92
N ALA A 81 5.32 -9.96 -2.18
CA ALA A 81 4.66 -8.67 -2.37
C ALA A 81 5.42 -7.56 -1.64
N THR A 82 6.52 -7.10 -2.24
CA THR A 82 7.45 -6.11 -1.65
C THR A 82 7.60 -4.84 -2.48
N SER A 83 6.74 -4.63 -3.47
CA SER A 83 6.69 -3.41 -4.28
C SER A 83 5.74 -2.37 -3.65
N ASN A 84 5.86 -1.11 -4.07
CA ASN A 84 4.88 -0.06 -3.70
C ASN A 84 3.51 -0.23 -4.36
N THR A 85 3.36 -1.25 -5.21
CA THR A 85 2.11 -1.64 -5.85
C THR A 85 1.83 -3.12 -5.62
N TYR A 86 0.56 -3.48 -5.66
CA TYR A 86 0.10 -4.86 -5.55
C TYR A 86 -1.14 -5.08 -6.42
N THR A 87 -1.08 -6.08 -7.30
CA THR A 87 -2.25 -6.51 -8.08
C THR A 87 -3.02 -7.53 -7.26
N LEU A 88 -4.28 -7.21 -6.97
CA LEU A 88 -5.19 -8.07 -6.22
C LEU A 88 -5.34 -9.42 -6.91
N GLN A 89 -5.19 -10.49 -6.13
CA GLN A 89 -5.26 -11.88 -6.56
C GLN A 89 -6.60 -12.49 -6.16
N VAL A 90 -6.97 -13.60 -6.79
CA VAL A 90 -8.18 -14.36 -6.45
C VAL A 90 -8.19 -14.78 -4.97
N ALA A 91 -7.00 -15.08 -4.42
CA ALA A 91 -6.86 -15.47 -3.02
C ALA A 91 -7.15 -14.33 -2.02
N ASP A 92 -7.28 -13.08 -2.47
CA ASP A 92 -7.62 -11.93 -1.64
C ASP A 92 -9.14 -11.74 -1.52
N ASP A 93 -9.94 -12.45 -2.32
CA ASP A 93 -11.40 -12.32 -2.30
C ASP A 93 -11.96 -12.50 -0.89
N THR A 94 -12.86 -11.60 -0.49
CA THR A 94 -13.47 -11.48 0.85
C THR A 94 -12.55 -11.10 2.00
N THR A 95 -11.26 -10.85 1.75
CA THR A 95 -10.29 -10.40 2.76
C THR A 95 -10.03 -8.90 2.70
N ASP A 96 -9.36 -8.38 3.72
CA ASP A 96 -8.83 -7.02 3.72
C ASP A 96 -7.34 -7.01 3.35
N ILE A 97 -6.91 -5.92 2.70
CA ILE A 97 -5.50 -5.73 2.33
C ILE A 97 -4.91 -4.56 3.11
N THR A 98 -3.73 -4.77 3.68
CA THR A 98 -2.90 -3.72 4.28
C THR A 98 -1.49 -3.75 3.70
N CYS A 99 -0.74 -2.67 3.84
CA CYS A 99 0.68 -2.65 3.50
C CYS A 99 1.48 -1.98 4.60
N THR A 100 2.53 -2.66 5.05
CA THR A 100 3.52 -2.11 5.99
C THR A 100 4.67 -1.50 5.19
N VAL A 101 4.93 -0.21 5.41
CA VAL A 101 6.08 0.53 4.87
C VAL A 101 7.14 0.63 5.96
N THR A 102 8.37 0.22 5.65
CA THR A 102 9.51 0.31 6.57
C THR A 102 10.56 1.26 6.01
N ARG A 103 11.11 2.13 6.86
CA ARG A 103 12.21 3.05 6.53
C ARG A 103 13.42 2.66 7.36
N THR A 104 14.58 2.50 6.71
CA THR A 104 15.85 2.15 7.38
C THR A 104 16.98 3.08 6.94
N ASN A 105 17.73 3.64 7.90
CA ASN A 105 18.99 4.35 7.67
C ASN A 105 20.09 3.80 8.60
N SER A 106 21.26 4.45 8.65
CA SER A 106 22.38 4.03 9.49
C SER A 106 22.09 4.07 11.00
N GLU A 107 21.11 4.88 11.41
CA GLU A 107 20.76 5.12 12.81
C GLU A 107 19.65 4.19 13.31
N GLY A 108 18.93 3.51 12.40
CA GLY A 108 17.89 2.54 12.75
C GLY A 108 16.78 2.44 11.71
N SER A 109 15.64 1.89 12.16
CA SER A 109 14.46 1.67 11.33
C SER A 109 13.17 1.95 12.08
N ASP A 110 12.14 2.35 11.33
CA ASP A 110 10.77 2.46 11.82
C ASP A 110 9.79 1.97 10.73
N SER A 111 8.58 1.58 11.13
CA SER A 111 7.56 1.05 10.23
C SER A 111 6.17 1.58 10.56
N ALA A 112 5.40 1.90 9.52
CA ALA A 112 3.98 2.24 9.62
C ALA A 112 3.15 1.34 8.70
N THR A 113 1.92 1.05 9.10
CA THR A 113 0.99 0.21 8.33
C THR A 113 -0.20 1.03 7.90
N SER A 114 -0.63 0.85 6.65
CA SER A 114 -1.78 1.56 6.12
C SER A 114 -3.08 1.16 6.82
N ALA A 115 -4.11 1.99 6.67
CA ALA A 115 -5.48 1.51 6.85
C ALA A 115 -5.77 0.31 5.93
N ALA A 116 -6.66 -0.57 6.38
CA ALA A 116 -7.14 -1.70 5.58
C ALA A 116 -8.05 -1.21 4.45
N VAL A 117 -7.89 -1.81 3.27
CA VAL A 117 -8.83 -1.65 2.15
C VAL A 117 -9.51 -2.98 1.86
N GLY A 118 -10.82 -2.95 1.71
CA GLY A 118 -11.62 -4.15 1.50
C GLY A 118 -13.02 -4.04 2.10
N PRO A 119 -13.76 -5.16 2.15
CA PRO A 119 -13.33 -6.46 1.65
C PRO A 119 -13.13 -6.45 0.13
N ILE A 120 -12.11 -7.16 -0.35
CA ILE A 120 -11.89 -7.34 -1.79
C ILE A 120 -13.02 -8.18 -2.36
N LYS A 121 -13.47 -7.84 -3.58
CA LYS A 121 -14.59 -8.51 -4.25
C LYS A 121 -14.19 -9.03 -5.62
N THR A 122 -14.88 -10.08 -6.04
CA THR A 122 -14.80 -10.60 -7.39
C THR A 122 -16.00 -10.10 -8.19
N LYS A 123 -15.74 -9.54 -9.38
CA LYS A 123 -16.80 -9.02 -10.27
C LYS A 123 -17.75 -10.16 -10.68
N PRO A 124 -19.06 -9.88 -10.83
CA PRO A 124 -19.99 -10.87 -11.33
C PRO A 124 -19.60 -11.35 -12.73
N ALA A 125 -19.60 -12.67 -12.94
CA ALA A 125 -19.36 -13.26 -14.25
C ALA A 125 -20.44 -14.29 -14.57
N ASN A 126 -21.03 -14.20 -15.76
CA ASN A 126 -22.03 -15.17 -16.21
C ASN A 126 -21.33 -16.49 -16.58
N THR A 127 -21.84 -17.59 -16.05
CA THR A 127 -21.37 -18.95 -16.37
C THR A 127 -22.42 -19.76 -17.12
N VAL A 128 -23.71 -19.46 -16.89
CA VAL A 128 -24.83 -20.01 -17.66
C VAL A 128 -25.75 -18.85 -18.03
N ALA A 129 -26.04 -18.72 -19.32
CA ALA A 129 -26.90 -17.66 -19.84
C ALA A 129 -28.36 -17.82 -19.34
N PRO A 130 -29.07 -16.71 -19.11
CA PRO A 130 -30.53 -16.69 -19.03
C PRO A 130 -31.20 -17.39 -20.22
N ALA A 131 -32.20 -18.22 -19.96
CA ALA A 131 -33.07 -18.79 -20.98
C ALA A 131 -34.53 -18.35 -20.77
N ILE A 132 -35.24 -18.09 -21.86
CA ILE A 132 -36.69 -17.93 -21.87
C ILE A 132 -37.31 -19.34 -21.94
N THR A 133 -38.31 -19.56 -21.11
CA THR A 133 -39.09 -20.78 -21.04
C THR A 133 -40.58 -20.43 -21.05
N GLY A 134 -41.43 -21.39 -21.43
CA GLY A 134 -42.87 -21.17 -21.60
C GLY A 134 -43.34 -21.51 -23.02
N SER A 135 -44.65 -21.36 -23.26
CA SER A 135 -45.24 -21.59 -24.58
C SER A 135 -45.24 -20.30 -25.39
N THR A 136 -44.92 -20.37 -26.68
CA THR A 136 -44.98 -19.23 -27.61
C THR A 136 -46.39 -18.97 -28.14
N SER A 137 -47.41 -19.52 -27.49
CA SER A 137 -48.81 -19.32 -27.87
C SER A 137 -49.34 -18.03 -27.26
N VAL A 138 -50.29 -17.39 -27.93
CA VAL A 138 -51.04 -16.26 -27.36
C VAL A 138 -51.67 -16.69 -26.03
N ASP A 139 -51.69 -15.78 -25.06
CA ASP A 139 -52.16 -16.00 -23.69
C ASP A 139 -51.34 -17.01 -22.85
N SER A 140 -50.12 -17.34 -23.30
CA SER A 140 -49.17 -18.13 -22.50
C SER A 140 -48.17 -17.24 -21.77
N GLU A 141 -47.82 -17.63 -20.54
CA GLU A 141 -46.76 -16.98 -19.78
C GLU A 141 -45.38 -17.41 -20.29
N LEU A 142 -44.50 -16.43 -20.48
CA LEU A 142 -43.07 -16.64 -20.70
C LEU A 142 -42.31 -16.25 -19.44
N THR A 143 -41.38 -17.11 -19.03
CA THR A 143 -40.51 -16.87 -17.87
C THR A 143 -39.06 -16.82 -18.34
N CYS A 144 -38.31 -15.81 -17.89
CA CYS A 144 -36.87 -15.72 -18.12
C CYS A 144 -36.12 -16.16 -16.86
N SER A 145 -35.28 -17.20 -16.95
CA SER A 145 -34.39 -17.58 -15.85
C SER A 145 -33.29 -16.53 -15.65
N THR A 146 -32.73 -16.41 -14.46
CA THR A 146 -31.57 -15.52 -14.20
C THR A 146 -30.26 -16.00 -14.82
N GLY A 147 -30.19 -17.26 -15.27
CA GLY A 147 -28.91 -17.93 -15.53
C GLY A 147 -28.13 -18.23 -14.24
N THR A 148 -26.85 -18.56 -14.39
CA THR A 148 -25.91 -18.79 -13.28
C THR A 148 -24.77 -17.79 -13.36
N TRP A 149 -24.42 -17.21 -12.21
CA TRP A 149 -23.39 -16.18 -12.08
C TRP A 149 -22.43 -16.52 -10.95
N THR A 150 -21.16 -16.19 -11.13
CA THR A 150 -20.10 -16.25 -10.08
C THR A 150 -19.73 -14.85 -9.61
N GLY A 151 -18.94 -14.74 -8.55
CA GLY A 151 -18.49 -13.47 -7.97
C GLY A 151 -19.02 -13.28 -6.55
N THR A 152 -18.42 -12.36 -5.81
CA THR A 152 -18.77 -12.07 -4.41
C THR A 152 -19.40 -10.70 -4.22
N ALA A 153 -19.43 -9.88 -5.28
CA ALA A 153 -20.29 -8.71 -5.31
C ALA A 153 -21.77 -9.11 -5.23
N THR A 154 -22.59 -8.24 -4.63
CA THR A 154 -24.05 -8.39 -4.68
C THR A 154 -24.52 -8.42 -6.13
N ILE A 155 -25.17 -9.50 -6.53
CA ILE A 155 -25.70 -9.70 -7.88
C ILE A 155 -27.18 -9.33 -7.90
N THR A 156 -27.56 -8.37 -8.75
CA THR A 156 -28.95 -7.94 -8.95
C THR A 156 -29.39 -8.17 -10.39
N TYR A 157 -30.66 -8.51 -10.60
CA TYR A 157 -31.21 -8.82 -11.91
C TYR A 157 -32.28 -7.81 -12.33
N SER A 158 -32.28 -7.46 -13.61
CA SER A 158 -33.32 -6.64 -14.25
C SER A 158 -33.75 -7.31 -15.55
N TYR A 159 -35.05 -7.29 -15.85
CA TYR A 159 -35.62 -7.93 -17.04
C TYR A 159 -36.27 -6.89 -17.94
N GLN A 160 -36.07 -7.05 -19.24
CA GLN A 160 -36.77 -6.29 -20.27
C GLN A 160 -37.26 -7.25 -21.34
N TRP A 161 -38.55 -7.16 -21.65
CA TRP A 161 -39.18 -7.94 -22.71
C TRP A 161 -39.33 -7.06 -23.94
N TYR A 162 -38.96 -7.59 -25.10
CA TYR A 162 -39.14 -6.94 -26.39
C TYR A 162 -40.20 -7.70 -27.18
N ALA A 163 -41.12 -6.97 -27.78
CA ALA A 163 -42.01 -7.46 -28.82
C ALA A 163 -41.60 -6.76 -30.13
N ASP A 164 -41.70 -7.48 -31.24
CA ASP A 164 -41.43 -6.98 -32.58
C ASP A 164 -42.57 -6.13 -33.16
#